data_AF-A0A6M4WW16-F1
#
_entry.id   AF-A0A6M4WW16-F1
#
_cell.length_a   1.000
_cell.length_b   1.000
_cell.length_c   1.000
_cell.angle_alpha   90.00
_cell.angle_beta   90.00
_cell.angle_gamma   90.00
#
_symmetry.space_group_name_H-M   'P 1'
#
loop_
_entity.id
_entity.type
_entity.pdbx_description
1 polymer ?
#
loop_
_entity_poly.entity_id
_entity_poly.type
_entity_poly.pdbx_seq_one_letter_code
_entity_poly.pdbx_strand_id
1 'polypeptide(L)'
;MTLLVERQRRRLSDAQLRFQQLSPAVHDGSATPEQNAEHGTLTARLRRFPSTGNPLPTRTGNILRAAETRPTDKYGLDAVAVWPHLWLLLPDTTRKDIATARLSLDASSAACVWGLAFTAFAPWTLWAVPVGLTAAVAALAGWVPERAETYADLVEASFDLHRGALYGQLRWPLPGNPQDERVQGRRVTTYLVRGLGGSTPPFTP
;
A
#
# COMPACT_ATOMS: atom_id res chain seq x y z
N MET A 1 -2.89 18.87 16.27
CA MET A 1 -2.67 17.74 15.33
C MET A 1 -1.59 16.76 15.78
N THR A 2 -0.63 17.18 16.61
CA THR A 2 0.49 16.36 17.14
C THR A 2 0.08 15.23 18.09
N LEU A 3 -0.91 15.44 18.97
CA LEU A 3 -1.32 14.43 19.96
C LEU A 3 -1.97 13.17 19.35
N LEU A 4 -2.73 13.33 18.26
CA LEU A 4 -3.38 12.18 17.59
C LEU A 4 -2.36 11.30 16.88
N VAL A 5 -1.40 11.92 16.19
CA VAL A 5 -0.28 11.22 15.55
C VAL A 5 0.58 10.52 16.60
N GLU A 6 0.85 11.16 17.73
CA GLU A 6 1.63 10.56 18.83
C GLU A 6 0.91 9.36 19.46
N ARG A 7 -0.41 9.49 19.70
CA ARG A 7 -1.22 8.37 20.20
C ARG A 7 -1.27 7.20 19.21
N GLN A 8 -1.39 7.51 17.93
CA GLN A 8 -1.35 6.51 16.86
C GLN A 8 0.01 5.82 16.80
N ARG A 9 1.10 6.58 16.94
CA ARG A 9 2.48 6.06 16.97
C ARG A 9 2.68 5.07 18.12
N ARG A 10 2.25 5.44 19.34
CA ARG A 10 2.31 4.53 20.51
C ARG A 10 1.53 3.24 20.28
N ARG A 11 0.30 3.35 19.76
CA ARG A 11 -0.51 2.16 19.44
C ARG A 11 0.12 1.26 18.38
N LEU A 12 0.91 1.84 17.47
CA LEU A 12 1.64 1.07 16.46
C LEU A 12 2.89 0.41 17.03
N SER A 13 3.65 1.12 17.88
CA SER A 13 4.81 0.53 18.55
C SER A 13 4.39 -0.64 19.43
N ASP A 14 3.30 -0.51 20.18
CA ASP A 14 2.78 -1.59 21.03
C ASP A 14 2.38 -2.82 20.20
N ALA A 15 1.73 -2.59 19.04
CA ALA A 15 1.37 -3.65 18.12
C ALA A 15 2.61 -4.33 17.48
N GLN A 16 3.65 -3.55 17.14
CA GLN A 16 4.92 -4.09 16.62
C GLN A 16 5.66 -4.91 17.66
N LEU A 17 5.74 -4.42 18.91
CA LEU A 17 6.36 -5.17 20.01
C LEU A 17 5.63 -6.49 20.25
N ARG A 18 4.29 -6.46 20.27
CA ARG A 18 3.50 -7.68 20.44
C ARG A 18 3.70 -8.66 19.28
N PHE A 19 3.74 -8.16 18.05
CA PHE A 19 4.03 -8.97 16.86
C PHE A 19 5.41 -9.64 16.97
N GLN A 20 6.44 -8.89 17.35
CA GLN A 20 7.80 -9.39 17.55
C GLN A 20 7.88 -10.44 18.67
N GLN A 21 7.12 -10.28 19.75
CA GLN A 21 7.06 -11.26 20.85
C GLN A 21 6.45 -12.59 20.41
N LEU A 22 5.43 -12.56 19.55
CA LEU A 22 4.75 -13.77 19.06
C LEU A 22 5.51 -14.43 17.90
N SER A 23 6.32 -13.68 17.15
CA SER A 23 6.99 -14.16 15.92
C SER A 23 7.82 -15.44 16.12
N PRO A 24 8.67 -15.59 17.17
CA PRO A 24 9.45 -16.82 17.37
C PRO A 24 8.56 -18.05 17.58
N ALA A 25 7.56 -17.95 18.46
CA ALA A 25 6.67 -19.07 18.75
C ALA A 25 5.87 -19.51 17.52
N VAL A 26 5.45 -18.56 16.68
CA VAL A 26 4.75 -18.86 15.42
C VAL A 26 5.70 -19.49 14.40
N HIS A 27 6.94 -19.01 14.29
CA HIS A 27 7.94 -19.56 13.37
C HIS A 27 8.37 -20.98 13.74
N ASP A 28 8.54 -21.24 15.04
CA ASP A 28 8.95 -22.54 15.58
C ASP A 28 7.77 -23.54 15.65
N GLY A 29 6.55 -23.13 15.28
CA GLY A 29 5.35 -23.96 15.33
C GLY A 29 4.87 -24.29 16.75
N SER A 30 5.37 -23.60 17.77
CA SER A 30 5.06 -23.81 19.19
C SER A 30 3.94 -22.91 19.72
N ALA A 31 3.45 -21.99 18.90
CA ALA A 31 2.38 -21.06 19.26
C ALA A 31 1.01 -21.74 19.44
N THR A 32 0.25 -21.30 20.44
CA THR A 32 -1.14 -21.74 20.62
C THR A 32 -2.04 -21.23 19.49
N PRO A 33 -3.23 -21.82 19.25
CA PRO A 33 -4.18 -21.33 18.26
C PRO A 33 -4.54 -19.85 18.45
N GLU A 34 -4.67 -19.38 19.69
CA GLU A 34 -4.96 -17.98 20.02
C GLU A 34 -3.78 -17.07 19.66
N GLN A 35 -2.54 -17.49 19.95
CA GLN A 35 -1.33 -16.75 19.59
C GLN A 35 -1.17 -16.64 18.07
N ASN A 36 -1.48 -17.71 17.34
CA ASN A 36 -1.51 -17.71 15.87
C ASN A 36 -2.56 -16.74 15.32
N ALA A 37 -3.77 -16.73 15.88
CA ALA A 37 -4.83 -15.81 15.48
C ALA A 37 -4.48 -14.34 15.81
N GLU A 38 -3.86 -14.09 16.97
CA GLU A 38 -3.38 -12.77 17.37
C GLU A 38 -2.27 -12.28 16.42
N HIS A 39 -1.29 -13.14 16.13
CA HIS A 39 -0.22 -12.84 15.18
C HIS A 39 -0.76 -12.54 13.77
N GLY A 40 -1.74 -13.31 13.29
CA GLY A 40 -2.41 -13.05 12.01
C GLY A 40 -3.13 -11.70 11.98
N THR A 41 -3.85 -11.36 13.06
CA THR A 41 -4.54 -10.07 13.20
C THR A 41 -3.56 -8.90 13.23
N LEU A 42 -2.45 -9.04 13.97
CA LEU A 42 -1.38 -8.05 14.02
C LEU A 42 -0.69 -7.90 12.66
N THR A 43 -0.44 -9.00 11.94
CA THR A 43 0.09 -8.98 10.58
C THR A 43 -0.82 -8.16 9.66
N ALA A 44 -2.12 -8.49 9.63
CA ALA A 44 -3.10 -7.78 8.82
C ALA A 44 -3.23 -6.29 9.20
N ARG A 45 -3.06 -5.95 10.48
CA ARG A 45 -3.10 -4.57 10.94
C ARG A 45 -1.84 -3.79 10.58
N LEU A 46 -0.66 -4.32 10.89
CA LEU A 46 0.63 -3.69 10.61
C LEU A 46 0.85 -3.53 9.11
N ARG A 47 0.24 -4.40 8.28
CA ARG A 47 0.39 -4.29 6.84
C ARG A 47 -0.12 -2.97 6.25
N ARG A 48 -1.11 -2.37 6.92
CA ARG A 48 -1.79 -1.13 6.54
C ARG A 48 -1.00 0.13 6.91
N PHE A 49 0.20 0.00 7.45
CA PHE A 49 1.05 1.11 7.86
C PHE A 49 2.35 1.10 7.06
N PRO A 50 2.93 2.29 6.81
CA PRO A 50 4.23 2.39 6.18
C PRO A 50 5.27 1.67 7.05
N SER A 51 6.06 0.82 6.40
CA SER A 51 7.20 0.11 6.99
C SER A 51 8.34 1.05 7.35
N THR A 52 8.49 2.15 6.60
CA THR A 52 9.48 3.20 6.86
C THR A 52 8.81 4.57 6.96
N GLY A 53 9.27 5.41 7.89
CA GLY A 53 8.78 6.77 8.07
C GLY A 53 7.64 6.89 9.09
N ASN A 54 7.07 8.09 9.20
CA ASN A 54 6.00 8.36 10.15
C ASN A 54 4.63 7.97 9.58
N PRO A 55 3.71 7.45 10.41
CA PRO A 55 2.35 7.20 9.99
C PRO A 55 1.67 8.51 9.58
N LEU A 56 0.82 8.43 8.56
CA LEU A 56 0.00 9.53 8.07
C LEU A 56 -1.25 9.73 8.96
N PRO A 57 -1.89 10.91 8.92
CA PRO A 57 -3.05 11.21 9.77
C PRO A 57 -4.29 10.35 9.50
N THR A 58 -4.44 9.81 8.29
CA THR A 58 -5.64 9.07 7.86
C THR A 58 -5.33 7.59 7.64
N ARG A 59 -6.31 6.71 7.89
CA ARG A 59 -6.17 5.27 7.62
C ARG A 59 -5.89 5.02 6.13
N THR A 60 -6.66 5.67 5.26
CA THR A 60 -6.47 5.63 3.80
C THR A 60 -5.06 6.06 3.38
N GLY A 61 -4.56 7.18 3.93
CA GLY A 61 -3.21 7.63 3.64
C GLY A 61 -2.16 6.61 4.05
N ASN A 62 -2.29 6.01 5.24
CA ASN A 62 -1.40 4.95 5.69
C ASN A 62 -1.42 3.72 4.78
N ILE A 63 -2.60 3.28 4.33
CA ILE A 63 -2.75 2.14 3.42
C ILE A 63 -2.06 2.42 2.08
N LEU A 64 -2.35 3.57 1.46
CA LEU A 64 -1.77 3.93 0.17
C LEU A 64 -0.26 4.13 0.29
N ARG A 65 0.22 4.78 1.36
CA ARG A 65 1.65 4.93 1.61
C ARG A 65 2.34 3.59 1.86
N ALA A 66 1.69 2.67 2.57
CA ALA A 66 2.22 1.32 2.75
C ALA A 66 2.37 0.63 1.38
N ALA A 67 1.38 0.75 0.49
CA ALA A 67 1.47 0.20 -0.87
C ALA A 67 2.61 0.81 -1.70
N GLU A 68 2.90 2.10 -1.50
CA GLU A 68 4.04 2.78 -2.16
C GLU A 68 5.40 2.30 -1.62
N THR A 69 5.53 2.10 -0.31
CA THR A 69 6.83 1.76 0.31
C THR A 69 7.16 0.28 0.26
N ARG A 70 6.14 -0.60 0.23
CA ARG A 70 6.33 -2.05 0.28
C ARG A 70 7.16 -2.62 -0.88
N PRO A 71 6.92 -2.27 -2.16
CA PRO A 71 7.79 -2.73 -3.25
C PRO A 71 9.25 -2.31 -3.06
N THR A 72 9.48 -1.12 -2.52
CA THR A 72 10.82 -0.61 -2.21
C THR A 72 11.48 -1.43 -1.10
N ASP A 73 10.75 -1.78 -0.04
CA ASP A 73 11.30 -2.53 1.09
C ASP A 73 11.49 -4.02 0.79
N LYS A 74 10.57 -4.61 0.01
CA LYS A 74 10.65 -6.00 -0.44
C LYS A 74 11.74 -6.18 -1.50
N TYR A 75 11.70 -5.36 -2.55
CA TYR A 75 12.44 -5.59 -3.80
C TYR A 75 13.40 -4.47 -4.18
N GLY A 76 13.47 -3.38 -3.42
CA GLY A 76 14.26 -2.20 -3.81
C GLY A 76 13.68 -1.40 -4.97
N LEU A 77 12.50 -1.78 -5.47
CA LEU A 77 11.83 -1.12 -6.58
C LEU A 77 10.98 0.03 -6.06
N ASP A 78 11.32 1.27 -6.41
CA ASP A 78 10.45 2.41 -6.08
C ASP A 78 9.15 2.29 -6.87
N ALA A 79 8.05 2.08 -6.15
CA ALA A 79 6.77 1.80 -6.76
C ALA A 79 6.34 2.90 -7.74
N VAL A 80 6.56 4.17 -7.38
CA VAL A 80 6.13 5.33 -8.18
C VAL A 80 6.94 5.44 -9.47
N ALA A 81 8.26 5.29 -9.39
CA ALA A 81 9.15 5.35 -10.55
C ALA A 81 8.94 4.17 -11.52
N VAL A 82 8.72 2.97 -10.97
CA VAL A 82 8.63 1.74 -11.75
C VAL A 82 7.24 1.53 -12.34
N TRP A 83 6.19 2.07 -11.71
CA TRP A 83 4.79 1.83 -12.07
C TRP A 83 4.46 1.99 -13.56
N PRO A 84 4.87 3.07 -14.27
CA PRO A 84 4.51 3.24 -15.68
C PRO A 84 5.05 2.11 -16.57
N HIS A 85 6.26 1.63 -16.27
CA HIS A 85 6.91 0.54 -17.00
C HIS A 85 6.23 -0.79 -16.70
N LEU A 86 6.00 -1.06 -15.41
CA LEU A 86 5.29 -2.27 -14.98
C LEU A 86 3.89 -2.33 -15.59
N TRP A 87 3.16 -1.22 -15.60
CA TRP A 87 1.80 -1.12 -16.17
C TRP A 87 1.74 -1.53 -17.64
N LEU A 88 2.76 -1.21 -18.44
CA LEU A 88 2.81 -1.62 -19.84
C LEU A 88 3.04 -3.12 -20.02
N LEU A 89 3.60 -3.80 -19.01
CA LEU A 89 3.88 -5.23 -19.01
C LEU A 89 2.75 -6.06 -18.39
N LEU A 90 1.80 -5.43 -17.70
CA LEU A 90 0.68 -6.13 -17.07
C LEU A 90 -0.30 -6.69 -18.12
N PRO A 91 -0.83 -7.90 -17.91
CA PRO A 91 -1.95 -8.41 -18.69
C PRO A 91 -3.17 -7.49 -18.65
N ASP A 92 -3.97 -7.51 -19.73
CA ASP A 92 -5.18 -6.68 -19.82
C ASP A 92 -6.18 -6.92 -18.69
N THR A 93 -6.31 -8.17 -18.24
CA THR A 93 -7.17 -8.53 -17.10
C THR A 93 -6.71 -7.85 -15.82
N THR A 94 -5.42 -7.98 -15.48
CA THR A 94 -4.82 -7.34 -14.30
C THR A 94 -4.97 -5.82 -14.34
N ARG A 95 -4.74 -5.19 -15.50
CA ARG A 95 -4.95 -3.74 -15.66
C ARG A 95 -6.40 -3.34 -15.41
N LYS A 96 -7.37 -4.11 -15.93
CA LYS A 96 -8.81 -3.86 -15.71
C LYS A 96 -9.20 -4.01 -14.24
N ASP A 97 -8.68 -5.01 -13.55
CA ASP A 97 -8.97 -5.23 -12.12
C ASP A 97 -8.44 -4.07 -11.27
N ILE A 98 -7.21 -3.63 -11.51
CA ILE A 98 -6.60 -2.47 -10.82
C ILE A 98 -7.37 -1.18 -11.14
N ALA A 99 -7.73 -0.96 -12.40
CA ALA A 99 -8.52 0.21 -12.81
C ALA A 99 -9.91 0.21 -12.15
N THR A 100 -10.55 -0.95 -12.04
CA THR A 100 -11.85 -1.10 -11.38
C THR A 100 -11.74 -0.80 -9.88
N ALA A 101 -10.71 -1.32 -9.21
CA ALA A 101 -10.45 -1.01 -7.80
C ALA A 101 -10.16 0.48 -7.59
N ARG A 102 -9.42 1.11 -8.52
CA ARG A 102 -9.15 2.54 -8.50
C ARG A 102 -10.43 3.36 -8.63
N LEU A 103 -11.28 3.05 -9.61
CA LEU A 103 -12.58 3.71 -9.80
C LEU A 103 -13.48 3.58 -8.57
N SER A 104 -13.45 2.41 -7.92
CA SER A 104 -14.20 2.14 -6.69
C SER A 104 -13.73 3.00 -5.50
N LEU A 105 -12.42 3.24 -5.40
CA LEU A 105 -11.83 4.16 -4.42
C LEU A 105 -12.19 5.63 -4.75
N ASP A 106 -12.08 6.03 -6.01
CA ASP A 106 -12.40 7.38 -6.45
C ASP A 106 -13.89 7.68 -6.25
N ALA A 107 -14.78 6.72 -6.52
CA ALA A 107 -16.22 6.83 -6.26
C ALA A 107 -16.55 6.98 -4.76
N SER A 108 -15.88 6.21 -3.89
CA SER A 108 -16.03 6.36 -2.43
C SER A 108 -15.56 7.72 -1.94
N SER A 109 -14.48 8.24 -2.54
CA SER A 109 -13.95 9.56 -2.24
C SER A 109 -14.90 10.66 -2.72
N ALA A 110 -15.45 10.51 -3.92
CA ALA A 110 -16.47 11.41 -4.47
C ALA A 110 -17.73 11.42 -3.60
N ALA A 111 -18.18 10.26 -3.08
CA ALA A 111 -19.31 10.19 -2.16
C ALA A 111 -19.07 11.01 -0.87
N CYS A 112 -17.84 11.01 -0.36
CA CYS A 112 -17.46 11.87 0.77
C CYS A 112 -17.58 13.36 0.42
N VAL A 113 -17.01 13.78 -0.72
CA VAL A 113 -17.04 15.16 -1.20
C VAL A 113 -18.48 15.62 -1.45
N TRP A 114 -19.29 14.80 -2.11
CA TRP A 114 -20.69 15.11 -2.39
C TRP A 114 -21.55 15.10 -1.13
N GLY A 115 -21.28 14.22 -0.16
CA GLY A 115 -21.92 14.26 1.15
C GLY A 115 -21.67 15.59 1.87
N LEU A 116 -20.43 16.08 1.85
CA LEU A 116 -20.09 17.40 2.41
C LEU A 116 -20.75 18.53 1.62
N ALA A 117 -20.68 18.50 0.28
CA ALA A 117 -21.31 19.51 -0.57
C ALA A 117 -22.82 19.57 -0.36
N PHE A 118 -23.47 18.44 -0.10
CA PHE A 118 -24.91 18.37 0.18
C PHE A 118 -25.30 19.18 1.42
N THR A 119 -24.41 19.35 2.40
CA THR A 119 -24.69 20.18 3.59
C THR A 119 -24.92 21.65 3.24
N ALA A 120 -24.46 22.14 2.08
CA ALA A 120 -24.70 23.50 1.61
C ALA A 120 -26.19 23.80 1.33
N PHE A 121 -27.02 22.76 1.18
CA PHE A 121 -28.48 22.89 1.01
C PHE A 121 -29.23 23.10 2.34
N ALA A 122 -28.51 23.25 3.47
CA ALA A 122 -29.09 23.53 4.78
C ALA A 122 -30.12 24.70 4.79
N PRO A 123 -29.94 25.81 4.04
CA PRO A 123 -30.92 26.89 4.02
C PRO A 123 -32.28 26.49 3.43
N TRP A 124 -32.31 25.52 2.51
CA TRP A 124 -33.55 25.01 1.89
C TRP A 124 -34.14 23.83 2.65
N THR A 125 -33.31 22.99 3.26
CA THR A 125 -33.77 21.83 4.02
C THR A 125 -32.82 21.50 5.17
N LEU A 126 -33.33 21.57 6.40
CA LEU A 126 -32.54 21.28 7.61
C LEU A 126 -32.03 19.83 7.64
N TRP A 127 -32.68 18.91 6.92
CA TRP A 127 -32.24 17.51 6.77
C TRP A 127 -30.97 17.35 5.92
N ALA A 128 -30.58 18.37 5.14
CA ALA A 128 -29.37 18.31 4.32
C ALA A 128 -28.11 18.10 5.15
N VAL A 129 -28.04 18.72 6.34
CA VAL A 129 -26.88 18.62 7.23
C VAL A 129 -26.68 17.20 7.77
N PRO A 130 -27.65 16.58 8.49
CA PRO A 130 -27.46 15.24 9.01
C PRO A 130 -27.26 14.21 7.90
N VAL A 131 -28.00 14.29 6.80
CA VAL A 131 -27.85 13.34 5.67
C VAL A 131 -26.46 13.46 5.02
N GLY A 132 -26.03 14.69 4.72
CA GLY A 132 -24.74 14.96 4.10
C GLY A 132 -23.57 14.54 5.00
N LEU A 133 -23.63 14.87 6.29
CA LEU A 133 -22.59 14.49 7.25
C LEU A 133 -22.54 12.98 7.48
N THR A 134 -23.68 12.30 7.59
CA THR A 134 -23.70 10.83 7.73
C THR A 134 -23.09 10.15 6.51
N ALA A 135 -23.42 10.61 5.29
CA ALA A 135 -22.82 10.08 4.07
C ALA A 135 -21.29 10.31 4.03
N ALA A 136 -20.84 11.53 4.37
CA ALA A 136 -19.42 11.87 4.40
C ALA A 136 -18.64 11.05 5.43
N VAL A 137 -19.18 10.90 6.65
CA VAL A 137 -18.56 10.11 7.71
C VAL A 137 -18.53 8.63 7.35
N ALA A 138 -19.61 8.06 6.81
CA ALA A 138 -19.64 6.66 6.38
C ALA A 138 -18.59 6.39 5.28
N ALA A 139 -18.49 7.29 4.30
CA ALA A 139 -17.49 7.20 3.24
C ALA A 139 -16.07 7.28 3.80
N LEU A 140 -15.78 8.28 4.64
CA LEU A 140 -14.43 8.51 5.18
C LEU A 140 -13.97 7.43 6.17
N ALA A 141 -14.88 6.94 7.01
CA ALA A 141 -14.56 5.98 8.07
C ALA A 141 -14.57 4.52 7.60
N GLY A 142 -15.40 4.18 6.61
CA GLY A 142 -15.60 2.81 6.15
C GLY A 142 -15.19 2.60 4.70
N TRP A 143 -15.93 3.20 3.77
CA TRP A 143 -15.82 2.85 2.34
C TRP A 143 -14.46 3.19 1.75
N VAL A 144 -13.94 4.41 1.97
CA VAL A 144 -12.67 4.84 1.39
C VAL A 144 -11.50 3.97 1.88
N PRO A 145 -11.32 3.70 3.19
CA PRO A 145 -10.28 2.77 3.64
C PRO A 145 -10.43 1.36 3.06
N GLU A 146 -11.64 0.80 3.01
CA GLU A 146 -11.88 -0.54 2.47
C GLU A 146 -11.50 -0.64 0.99
N ARG A 147 -11.94 0.32 0.16
CA ARG A 147 -11.57 0.34 -1.27
C ARG A 147 -10.10 0.63 -1.50
N ALA A 148 -9.48 1.43 -0.62
CA ALA A 148 -8.04 1.66 -0.66
C ALA A 148 -7.23 0.39 -0.34
N GLU A 149 -7.72 -0.46 0.57
CA GLU A 149 -7.08 -1.76 0.86
C GLU A 149 -7.12 -2.68 -0.37
N THR A 150 -8.27 -2.81 -1.04
CA THR A 150 -8.37 -3.62 -2.27
C THR A 150 -7.43 -3.10 -3.37
N TYR A 151 -7.41 -1.79 -3.59
CA TYR A 151 -6.51 -1.19 -4.57
C TYR A 151 -5.03 -1.41 -4.22
N ALA A 152 -4.66 -1.20 -2.95
CA ALA A 152 -3.30 -1.41 -2.45
C ALA A 152 -2.85 -2.87 -2.59
N ASP A 153 -3.70 -3.83 -2.21
CA ASP A 153 -3.40 -5.26 -2.29
C ASP A 153 -3.18 -5.70 -3.76
N LEU A 154 -3.97 -5.17 -4.72
CA LEU A 154 -3.77 -5.44 -6.16
C LEU A 154 -2.49 -4.81 -6.72
N VAL A 155 -2.16 -3.60 -6.31
CA VAL A 155 -0.90 -2.95 -6.70
C VAL A 155 0.28 -3.77 -6.16
N GLU A 156 0.29 -4.15 -4.88
CA GLU A 156 1.34 -5.00 -4.30
C GLU A 156 1.45 -6.34 -5.03
N ALA A 157 0.32 -7.02 -5.27
CA ALA A 157 0.29 -8.28 -6.02
C ALA A 157 0.87 -8.15 -7.44
N SER A 158 0.66 -7.00 -8.10
CA SER A 158 1.22 -6.77 -9.43
C SER A 158 2.76 -6.74 -9.42
N PHE A 159 3.39 -6.17 -8.39
CA PHE A 159 4.84 -6.24 -8.21
C PHE A 159 5.29 -7.65 -7.83
N ASP A 160 4.58 -8.30 -6.92
CA ASP A 160 4.88 -9.66 -6.45
C ASP A 160 4.81 -10.70 -7.60
N LEU A 161 4.03 -10.45 -8.66
CA LEU A 161 3.88 -11.38 -9.78
C LEU A 161 4.66 -10.97 -11.04
N HIS A 162 4.74 -9.67 -11.37
CA HIS A 162 5.24 -9.21 -12.67
C HIS A 162 6.61 -8.54 -12.64
N ARG A 163 7.26 -8.39 -11.48
CA ARG A 163 8.61 -7.80 -11.40
C ARG A 163 9.67 -8.55 -12.23
N GLY A 164 9.55 -9.87 -12.37
CA GLY A 164 10.46 -10.66 -13.21
C GLY A 164 10.39 -10.28 -14.69
N ALA A 165 9.17 -9.99 -15.18
CA ALA A 165 8.97 -9.51 -16.55
C ALA A 165 9.61 -8.14 -16.77
N LEU A 166 9.56 -7.26 -15.76
CA LEU A 166 10.25 -5.98 -15.80
C LEU A 166 11.76 -6.16 -15.96
N TYR A 167 12.39 -7.00 -15.13
CA TYR A 167 13.83 -7.28 -15.26
C TYR A 167 14.17 -7.83 -16.65
N GLY A 168 13.39 -8.80 -17.14
CA GLY A 168 13.60 -9.40 -18.47
C GLY A 168 13.50 -8.40 -19.62
N GLN A 169 12.47 -7.54 -19.62
CA GLN A 169 12.26 -6.55 -20.68
C GLN A 169 13.29 -5.42 -20.66
N LEU A 170 13.82 -5.10 -19.47
CA LEU A 170 14.95 -4.18 -19.32
C LEU A 170 16.30 -4.85 -19.62
N ARG A 171 16.31 -6.15 -19.99
CA ARG A 171 17.52 -6.96 -20.16
C ARG A 171 18.41 -6.95 -18.92
N TRP A 172 17.83 -6.74 -17.76
CA TRP A 172 18.53 -6.71 -16.50
C TRP A 172 18.74 -8.14 -15.98
N PRO A 173 19.90 -8.47 -15.39
CA PRO A 173 20.11 -9.79 -14.84
C PRO A 173 19.11 -10.08 -13.72
N LEU A 174 18.50 -11.27 -13.76
CA LEU A 174 17.56 -11.69 -12.73
C LEU A 174 18.28 -11.87 -11.39
N PRO A 175 17.76 -11.31 -10.30
CA PRO A 175 18.39 -11.46 -8.98
C PRO A 175 18.41 -12.92 -8.52
N GLY A 176 19.52 -13.34 -7.92
CA GLY A 176 19.69 -14.74 -7.48
C GLY A 176 19.08 -15.04 -6.10
N ASN A 177 18.82 -14.02 -5.29
CA ASN A 177 18.26 -14.14 -3.94
C ASN A 177 17.59 -12.83 -3.49
N PRO A 178 16.78 -12.84 -2.40
CA PRO A 178 16.05 -11.64 -1.95
C PRO A 178 16.93 -10.44 -1.54
N GLN A 179 18.16 -10.68 -1.05
CA GLN A 179 19.05 -9.58 -0.69
C GLN A 179 19.62 -8.90 -1.94
N ASP A 180 20.07 -9.69 -2.90
CA ASP A 180 20.51 -9.21 -4.22
C ASP A 180 19.36 -8.51 -4.95
N GLU A 181 18.13 -9.03 -4.86
CA GLU A 181 16.95 -8.41 -5.46
C GLU A 181 16.75 -6.98 -4.99
N ARG A 182 16.90 -6.70 -3.69
CA ARG A 182 16.83 -5.33 -3.16
C ARG A 182 17.91 -4.42 -3.72
N VAL A 183 19.11 -4.93 -3.94
CA VAL A 183 20.23 -4.15 -4.50
C VAL A 183 19.96 -3.86 -5.98
N GLN A 184 19.58 -4.87 -6.75
CA GLN A 184 19.28 -4.72 -8.18
C GLN A 184 18.06 -3.84 -8.41
N GLY A 185 16.98 -3.98 -7.62
CA GLY A 185 15.80 -3.15 -7.76
C GLY A 185 16.07 -1.67 -7.54
N ARG A 186 16.97 -1.32 -6.59
CA ARG A 186 17.40 0.08 -6.40
C ARG A 186 18.18 0.60 -7.60
N ARG A 187 19.01 -0.25 -8.21
CA ARG A 187 19.76 0.10 -9.43
C ARG A 187 18.83 0.27 -10.63
N VAL A 188 17.89 -0.65 -10.84
CA VAL A 188 16.84 -0.53 -11.87
C VAL A 188 16.04 0.74 -11.69
N THR A 189 15.61 1.03 -10.47
CA THR A 189 14.91 2.28 -10.14
C THR A 189 15.76 3.49 -10.54
N THR A 190 17.03 3.52 -10.13
CA THR A 190 17.95 4.61 -10.46
C THR A 190 18.13 4.75 -11.98
N TYR A 191 18.27 3.63 -12.68
CA TYR A 191 18.40 3.56 -14.14
C TYR A 191 17.16 4.14 -14.84
N LEU A 192 15.95 3.76 -14.42
CA LEU A 192 14.71 4.26 -15.01
C LEU A 192 14.50 5.75 -14.76
N VAL A 193 14.92 6.27 -13.60
CA VAL A 193 14.71 7.69 -13.23
C VAL A 193 15.77 8.61 -13.83
N ARG A 194 17.04 8.19 -13.85
CA ARG A 194 18.18 9.07 -14.17
C ARG A 194 19.13 8.52 -15.23
N GLY A 195 18.94 7.28 -15.67
CA GLY A 195 19.98 6.51 -16.34
C GLY A 195 21.09 6.06 -15.38
N LEU A 196 21.92 5.13 -15.84
CA LEU A 196 23.17 4.77 -15.17
C LEU A 196 24.31 4.86 -16.18
N GLY A 197 25.42 5.46 -15.76
CA GLY A 197 26.69 5.35 -16.46
C GLY A 197 27.52 4.18 -15.93
N GLY A 198 28.43 3.66 -16.74
CA GLY A 198 29.36 2.60 -16.36
C GLY A 198 29.03 1.23 -16.97
N SER A 199 29.75 0.20 -16.51
CA SER A 199 29.70 -1.16 -17.06
C SER A 199 28.91 -2.17 -16.22
N THR A 200 28.24 -1.72 -15.14
CA THR A 200 27.53 -2.61 -14.22
C THR A 200 26.11 -2.14 -13.87
N PRO A 201 25.14 -3.06 -13.75
CA PRO A 201 25.25 -4.47 -14.13
C PRO A 201 25.26 -4.65 -15.66
N PRO A 202 25.88 -5.73 -16.18
CA PRO A 202 25.81 -6.04 -17.59
C PRO A 202 24.37 -6.35 -17.98
N PHE A 203 23.95 -5.91 -19.16
CA PHE A 203 22.68 -6.34 -19.73
C PHE A 203 22.80 -7.78 -20.24
N THR A 204 21.77 -8.56 -19.97
CA THR A 204 21.59 -9.91 -20.51
C THR A 204 21.10 -9.76 -21.96
N PRO A 205 21.75 -10.41 -22.94
CA PRO A 205 21.44 -10.22 -24.36
C PRO A 205 19.97 -10.50 -24.71
#